data_AF-A8BUC3-F1
#
_entry.id   AF-A8BUC3-F1
#
_cell.length_a   1.000
_cell.length_b   1.000
_cell.length_c   1.000
_cell.angle_alpha   90.00
_cell.angle_beta   90.00
_cell.angle_gamma   90.00
#
_symmetry.space_group_name_H-M   'P 1'
#
loop_
_entity.id
_entity.type
_entity.pdbx_description
1 polymer ?
#
loop_
_entity_poly.entity_id
_entity_poly.type
_entity_poly.pdbx_seq_one_letter_code
_entity_poly.pdbx_strand_id
1 'polypeptide(L)'
;MPFRFKSLSHPDVSIYIGFDKYENEDLIKYAWNGDIWFHVDKHSSAHVYLRPPVVDPLALHNHDCDEKWKFPDIPADLLEEVAQLTKENSIEGCKLDNLTIIYTPAENLRKDGTMETGTVGFVKDKLVKRYHVKEKNKDMLKALEKTKVADKETNLMNERDMHERWLRKQMRAVEKLIEKENREIEADKRREKQARDYTVTWDCTNYTNKDVCLTGTKNNPQALFDDFI
;
A
#
# COMPACT_ATOMS: atom_id res chain seq x y z
N MET A 1 7.63 13.68 24.12
CA MET A 1 7.82 13.36 22.70
C MET A 1 7.96 11.86 22.57
N PRO A 2 7.35 11.23 21.55
CA PRO A 2 7.37 9.79 21.41
C PRO A 2 8.78 9.25 21.21
N PHE A 3 9.00 8.02 21.62
CA PHE A 3 10.23 7.30 21.32
C PHE A 3 10.16 6.70 19.92
N ARG A 4 11.25 6.83 19.18
CA ARG A 4 11.44 6.17 17.88
C ARG A 4 12.40 5.00 18.06
N PHE A 5 12.02 3.83 17.58
CA PHE A 5 12.85 2.63 17.54
C PHE A 5 13.06 2.21 16.10
N LYS A 6 14.21 1.59 15.83
CA LYS A 6 14.45 0.87 14.57
C LYS A 6 14.31 -0.62 14.81
N SER A 7 13.65 -1.32 13.89
CA SER A 7 13.61 -2.78 13.90
C SER A 7 15.01 -3.34 13.64
N LEU A 8 15.32 -4.49 14.27
CA LEU A 8 16.59 -5.19 14.08
C LEU A 8 16.56 -6.00 12.79
N SER A 9 15.43 -6.65 12.50
CA SER A 9 15.21 -7.45 11.30
C SER A 9 14.97 -6.60 10.05
N HIS A 10 14.31 -5.45 10.19
CA HIS A 10 13.95 -4.55 9.09
C HIS A 10 14.34 -3.09 9.38
N PRO A 11 15.60 -2.68 9.12
CA PRO A 11 16.11 -1.35 9.47
C PRO A 11 15.40 -0.17 8.78
N ASP A 12 14.72 -0.43 7.65
CA ASP A 12 13.98 0.58 6.88
C ASP A 12 12.64 0.96 7.53
N VAL A 13 12.23 0.22 8.56
CA VAL A 13 10.99 0.40 9.28
C VAL A 13 11.23 1.24 10.52
N SER A 14 10.30 2.15 10.81
CA SER A 14 10.31 2.96 12.03
C SER A 14 9.18 2.54 12.96
N ILE A 15 9.48 2.41 14.25
CA ILE A 15 8.50 2.08 15.29
C ILE A 15 8.39 3.29 16.22
N TYR A 16 7.18 3.77 16.48
CA TYR A 16 6.91 4.90 17.37
C TYR A 16 6.12 4.45 18.59
N ILE A 17 6.49 4.94 19.77
CA ILE A 17 5.81 4.65 21.03
C ILE A 17 5.57 5.96 21.77
N GLY A 18 4.32 6.23 22.15
CA GLY A 18 4.01 7.37 23.00
C GLY A 18 4.50 7.15 24.42
N PHE A 19 5.13 8.16 25.02
CA PHE A 19 5.61 8.08 26.40
C PHE A 19 4.46 8.06 27.41
N ASP A 20 3.38 8.78 27.10
CA ASP A 20 2.20 8.89 27.94
C ASP A 20 0.91 8.88 27.12
N LYS A 21 -0.22 8.99 27.82
CA LYS A 21 -1.54 9.01 27.21
C LYS A 21 -1.81 10.22 26.31
N TYR A 22 -1.15 11.36 26.52
CA TYR A 22 -1.36 12.55 25.69
C TYR A 22 -0.57 12.44 24.39
N GLU A 23 0.66 11.93 24.45
CA GLU A 23 1.47 11.63 23.27
C GLU A 23 0.86 10.52 22.43
N ASN A 24 0.18 9.55 23.05
CA ASN A 24 -0.60 8.57 22.32
C ASN A 24 -1.71 9.24 21.47
N GLU A 25 -2.38 10.28 21.97
CA GLU A 25 -3.40 11.01 21.20
C GLU A 25 -2.76 11.81 20.05
N ASP A 26 -1.60 12.41 20.26
CA ASP A 26 -0.85 13.08 19.19
C ASP A 26 -0.41 12.09 18.11
N LEU A 27 0.08 10.90 18.50
CA LEU A 27 0.44 9.84 17.56
C LEU A 27 -0.78 9.34 16.76
N ILE A 28 -1.95 9.18 17.40
CA ILE A 28 -3.20 8.87 16.68
C ILE A 28 -3.50 9.98 15.65
N LYS A 29 -3.39 11.24 16.06
CA LYS A 29 -3.74 12.39 15.23
C LYS A 29 -2.81 12.55 14.03
N TYR A 30 -1.52 12.25 14.18
CA TYR A 30 -0.50 12.44 13.12
C TYR A 30 -0.01 11.12 12.50
N ALA A 31 -0.69 10.00 12.78
CA ALA A 31 -0.43 8.73 12.10
C ALA A 31 -0.59 8.88 10.58
N TRP A 32 0.26 8.19 9.84
CA TRP A 32 0.23 8.18 8.37
C TRP A 32 -0.75 7.13 7.86
N ASN A 33 -1.22 7.33 6.64
CA ASN A 33 -1.97 6.32 5.90
C ASN A 33 -1.04 5.12 5.63
N GLY A 34 -1.36 3.98 6.24
CA GLY A 34 -0.53 2.77 6.19
C GLY A 34 0.23 2.45 7.49
N ASP A 35 0.26 3.36 8.47
CA ASP A 35 0.78 3.04 9.80
C ASP A 35 -0.08 1.93 10.44
N ILE A 36 0.56 1.01 11.16
CA ILE A 36 -0.09 -0.12 11.83
C ILE A 36 0.03 0.09 13.33
N TRP A 37 -1.11 0.14 14.01
CA TRP A 37 -1.21 0.31 15.45
C TRP A 37 -1.23 -1.03 16.18
N PHE A 38 -0.56 -1.08 17.32
CA PHE A 38 -0.41 -2.26 18.19
C PHE A 38 -0.75 -1.91 19.64
N HIS A 39 -1.37 -2.88 20.33
CA HIS A 39 -1.74 -2.77 21.75
C HIS A 39 -1.92 -4.15 22.39
N VAL A 40 -1.74 -4.25 23.70
CA VAL A 40 -2.01 -5.50 24.43
C VAL A 40 -3.51 -5.69 24.59
N ASP A 41 -4.06 -6.85 24.23
CA ASP A 41 -5.49 -7.11 24.39
C ASP A 41 -5.89 -7.03 25.87
N LYS A 42 -6.93 -6.23 26.18
CA LYS A 42 -7.53 -6.09 27.52
C LYS A 42 -6.64 -5.57 28.66
N HIS A 43 -5.41 -5.15 28.38
CA HIS A 43 -4.51 -4.57 29.37
C HIS A 43 -4.12 -3.15 28.98
N SER A 44 -3.91 -2.29 29.97
CA SER A 44 -3.38 -0.96 29.71
C SER A 44 -1.95 -1.08 29.18
N SER A 45 -1.71 -0.66 27.94
CA SER A 45 -0.37 -0.60 27.34
C SER A 45 -0.12 0.71 26.61
N ALA A 46 1.14 1.01 26.35
CA ALA A 46 1.48 2.06 25.39
C ALA A 46 0.90 1.73 24.01
N HIS A 47 0.65 2.77 23.22
CA HIS A 47 0.29 2.63 21.82
C HIS A 47 1.58 2.56 21.01
N VAL A 48 1.76 1.47 20.28
CA VAL A 48 2.92 1.26 19.42
C VAL A 48 2.48 1.38 17.97
N TYR A 49 3.17 2.19 17.19
CA TYR A 49 2.91 2.41 15.77
C TYR A 49 4.07 1.90 14.95
N LEU A 50 3.79 0.99 14.03
CA LEU A 50 4.72 0.54 13.02
C LEU A 50 4.50 1.34 11.75
N ARG A 51 5.51 2.11 11.35
CA ARG A 51 5.52 2.85 10.10
C ARG A 51 6.28 2.05 9.04
N PRO A 52 5.58 1.51 8.02
CA PRO A 52 6.24 0.82 6.93
C PRO A 52 7.18 1.77 6.17
N PRO A 53 8.16 1.23 5.42
CA PRO A 53 9.02 2.05 4.59
C PRO A 53 8.20 2.82 3.57
N VAL A 54 8.59 4.07 3.32
CA VAL A 54 7.93 4.92 2.33
C VAL A 54 8.18 4.36 0.94
N VAL A 55 7.11 3.93 0.27
CA VAL A 55 7.15 3.52 -1.14
C VAL A 55 6.86 4.75 -2.00
N ASP A 56 7.74 5.05 -2.96
CA ASP A 56 7.49 6.10 -3.95
C ASP A 56 6.47 5.60 -4.99
N PRO A 57 5.26 6.21 -5.08
CA PRO A 57 4.26 5.80 -6.07
C PRO A 57 4.78 5.86 -7.51
N LEU A 58 5.68 6.80 -7.82
CA LEU A 58 6.23 6.94 -9.15
C LEU A 58 7.23 5.83 -9.47
N ALA A 59 8.09 5.48 -8.51
CA ALA A 59 9.00 4.35 -8.64
C ALA A 59 8.23 3.02 -8.76
N LEU A 60 7.12 2.88 -8.01
CA LEU A 60 6.26 1.71 -8.10
C LEU A 60 5.61 1.60 -9.49
N HIS A 61 5.11 2.71 -10.04
CA HIS A 61 4.54 2.73 -11.39
C HIS A 61 5.57 2.41 -12.48
N ASN A 62 6.82 2.84 -12.30
CA ASN A 62 7.92 2.56 -13.22
C ASN A 62 8.52 1.15 -13.05
N HIS A 63 8.04 0.34 -12.10
CA HIS A 63 8.62 -0.94 -11.71
C HIS A 63 10.08 -0.84 -11.18
N ASP A 64 10.46 0.32 -10.65
CA ASP A 64 11.76 0.55 -10.01
C ASP A 64 11.80 0.02 -8.57
N CYS A 65 10.63 -0.23 -7.96
CA CYS A 65 10.51 -0.83 -6.64
C CYS A 65 9.29 -1.74 -6.52
N ASP A 66 9.36 -2.70 -5.59
CA ASP A 66 8.25 -3.61 -5.28
C ASP A 66 7.42 -3.07 -4.10
N GLU A 67 6.09 -3.17 -4.18
CA GLU A 67 5.19 -2.95 -3.05
C GLU A 67 5.30 -4.14 -2.07
N LYS A 68 6.31 -4.08 -1.19
CA LYS A 68 6.61 -5.18 -0.25
C LYS A 68 5.69 -5.21 0.98
N TRP A 69 4.89 -4.17 1.19
CA TRP A 69 4.17 -3.95 2.44
C TRP A 69 2.68 -3.78 2.21
N LYS A 70 1.92 -4.79 2.64
CA LYS A 70 0.47 -4.78 2.57
C LYS A 70 -0.10 -5.36 3.85
N PHE A 71 -0.96 -4.61 4.54
CA PHE A 71 -1.71 -5.17 5.66
C PHE A 71 -2.65 -6.27 5.14
N PRO A 72 -2.72 -7.47 5.77
CA PRO A 72 -2.18 -7.84 7.09
C PRO A 72 -0.82 -8.57 7.08
N ASP A 73 -0.16 -8.64 5.93
CA ASP A 73 1.03 -9.45 5.67
C ASP A 73 2.30 -8.76 6.19
N ILE A 74 2.49 -8.80 7.51
CA ILE A 74 3.69 -8.30 8.20
C ILE A 74 4.67 -9.48 8.37
N PRO A 75 5.98 -9.32 8.06
CA PRO A 75 6.98 -10.36 8.31
C PRO A 75 6.95 -10.84 9.77
N ALA A 76 7.05 -12.16 9.98
CA ALA A 76 6.89 -12.77 11.30
C ALA A 76 7.93 -12.26 12.32
N ASP A 77 9.17 -12.08 11.89
CA ASP A 77 10.27 -11.61 12.75
C ASP A 77 10.02 -10.19 13.25
N LEU A 78 9.53 -9.31 12.36
CA LEU A 78 9.13 -7.96 12.74
C LEU A 78 7.90 -7.95 13.65
N LEU A 79 6.92 -8.80 13.35
CA LEU A 79 5.70 -8.89 14.14
C LEU A 79 6.03 -9.30 15.58
N GLU A 80 6.97 -10.24 15.75
CA GLU A 80 7.50 -10.64 17.06
C GLU A 80 8.23 -9.48 17.75
N GLU A 81 9.12 -8.75 17.05
CA GLU A 81 9.83 -7.59 17.62
C GLU A 81 8.86 -6.53 18.17
N VAL A 82 7.87 -6.13 17.37
CA VAL A 82 6.89 -5.11 17.74
C VAL A 82 5.96 -5.61 18.84
N ALA A 83 5.58 -6.90 18.80
CA ALA A 83 4.74 -7.52 19.81
C ALA A 83 5.45 -7.60 21.17
N GLN A 84 6.72 -8.00 21.19
CA GLN A 84 7.55 -8.01 22.40
C GLN A 84 7.70 -6.60 22.97
N LEU A 85 7.95 -5.60 22.12
CA LEU A 85 8.08 -4.21 22.54
C LEU A 85 6.76 -3.65 23.10
N THR A 86 5.62 -4.00 22.50
CA THR A 86 4.28 -3.65 22.98
C THR A 86 4.00 -4.29 24.34
N LYS A 87 4.35 -5.57 24.51
CA LYS A 87 4.28 -6.29 25.78
C LYS A 87 5.13 -5.62 26.86
N GLU A 88 6.35 -5.21 26.54
CA GLU A 88 7.26 -4.58 27.49
C GLU A 88 6.74 -3.24 28.00
N ASN A 89 6.11 -2.46 27.12
CA ASN A 89 5.52 -1.17 27.44
C ASN A 89 4.07 -1.28 27.93
N SER A 90 3.69 -2.41 28.52
CA SER A 90 2.40 -2.61 29.18
C SER A 90 2.54 -2.61 30.71
N ILE A 91 1.56 -2.00 31.39
CA ILE A 91 1.57 -1.85 32.86
C ILE A 91 1.51 -3.23 33.53
N GLU A 92 0.56 -4.06 33.11
CA GLU A 92 0.37 -5.43 33.63
C GLU A 92 0.91 -6.48 32.67
N GLY A 93 0.79 -6.24 31.36
CA GLY A 93 1.15 -7.21 30.33
C GLY A 93 2.65 -7.57 30.32
N CYS A 94 3.53 -6.70 30.79
CA CYS A 94 4.97 -6.99 30.82
C CYS A 94 5.34 -8.19 31.71
N LYS A 95 4.48 -8.58 32.66
CA LYS A 95 4.71 -9.69 33.61
C LYS A 95 3.95 -10.98 33.28
N LEU A 96 2.96 -10.90 32.37
CA LEU A 96 2.11 -12.04 32.05
C LEU A 96 2.68 -12.84 30.88
N ASP A 97 2.56 -14.15 30.94
CA ASP A 97 2.85 -15.05 29.82
C ASP A 97 1.58 -15.32 29.01
N ASN A 98 1.75 -15.84 27.79
CA ASN A 98 0.66 -16.20 26.89
C ASN A 98 -0.30 -15.03 26.61
N LEU A 99 0.25 -13.88 26.24
CA LEU A 99 -0.51 -12.68 25.96
C LEU A 99 -0.88 -12.57 24.49
N THR A 100 -1.98 -11.87 24.22
CA THR A 100 -2.39 -11.53 22.86
C THR A 100 -2.15 -10.05 22.61
N ILE A 101 -1.42 -9.75 21.54
CA ILE A 101 -1.26 -8.41 21.00
C ILE A 101 -2.26 -8.24 19.87
N ILE A 102 -3.02 -7.16 19.89
CA ILE A 102 -3.89 -6.78 18.78
C ILE A 102 -3.18 -5.76 17.89
N TYR A 103 -3.41 -5.87 16.59
CA TYR A 103 -2.90 -4.89 15.63
C TYR A 103 -3.89 -4.62 14.51
N THR A 104 -3.90 -3.38 14.03
CA THR A 104 -4.83 -2.89 13.00
C THR A 104 -4.23 -1.66 12.30
N PRO A 105 -4.60 -1.35 11.05
CA PRO A 105 -4.22 -0.08 10.45
C PRO A 105 -4.69 1.10 11.30
N ALA A 106 -3.87 2.15 11.41
CA ALA A 106 -4.18 3.34 12.19
C ALA A 106 -5.47 4.03 11.72
N GLU A 107 -5.77 3.97 10.42
CA GLU A 107 -7.03 4.46 9.82
C GLU A 107 -8.28 3.77 10.35
N ASN A 108 -8.16 2.56 10.91
CA ASN A 108 -9.28 1.82 11.48
C ASN A 108 -9.59 2.22 12.93
N LEU A 109 -8.74 3.05 13.55
CA LEU A 109 -8.98 3.57 14.90
C LEU A 109 -10.11 4.60 14.85
N ARG A 110 -11.08 4.44 15.75
CA ARG A 110 -12.14 5.43 16.01
C ARG A 110 -11.88 6.06 17.36
N LYS A 111 -11.76 7.38 17.37
CA LYS A 111 -11.79 8.18 18.59
C LYS A 111 -12.95 9.15 18.50
N ASP A 112 -13.97 8.93 19.32
CA ASP A 112 -15.06 9.87 19.48
C ASP A 112 -14.66 10.89 20.57
N GLY A 113 -14.96 12.18 20.38
CA GLY A 113 -14.53 13.24 21.32
C GLY A 113 -15.08 13.11 22.75
N THR A 114 -16.00 12.16 22.96
CA THR A 114 -16.56 11.78 24.27
C THR A 114 -15.80 10.64 24.94
N MET A 115 -14.87 9.98 24.24
CA MET A 115 -14.08 8.88 24.78
C MET A 115 -12.97 9.39 25.70
N GLU A 116 -12.75 8.69 26.81
CA GLU A 116 -11.66 8.99 27.73
C GLU A 116 -10.29 8.90 27.03
N THR A 117 -9.35 9.75 27.46
CA THR A 117 -7.98 9.77 26.95
C THR A 117 -7.33 8.38 27.09
N GLY A 118 -6.77 7.85 26.00
CA GLY A 118 -6.21 6.50 25.94
C GLY A 118 -7.20 5.39 25.53
N THR A 119 -8.51 5.63 25.57
CA THR A 119 -9.49 4.66 25.03
C THR A 119 -9.60 4.80 23.52
N VAL A 120 -9.49 3.70 22.78
CA VAL A 120 -9.68 3.66 21.32
C VAL A 120 -10.77 2.66 20.94
N GLY A 121 -11.61 3.03 19.98
CA GLY A 121 -12.55 2.12 19.33
C GLY A 121 -12.04 1.67 17.96
N PHE A 122 -12.73 0.72 17.34
CA PHE A 122 -12.43 0.27 15.98
C PHE A 122 -13.62 0.53 15.06
N VAL A 123 -13.35 1.02 13.85
CA VAL A 123 -14.39 1.21 12.82
C VAL A 123 -14.83 -0.14 12.25
N LYS A 124 -13.86 -1.02 11.94
CA LYS A 124 -14.09 -2.36 11.39
C LYS A 124 -13.34 -3.41 12.22
N ASP A 125 -14.08 -4.19 12.99
CA ASP A 125 -13.49 -5.26 13.82
C ASP A 125 -12.79 -6.34 12.99
N LYS A 126 -13.21 -6.56 11.73
CA LYS A 126 -12.58 -7.54 10.83
C LYS A 126 -11.13 -7.19 10.46
N LEU A 127 -10.75 -5.92 10.57
CA LEU A 127 -9.38 -5.45 10.32
C LEU A 127 -8.50 -5.59 11.57
N VAL A 128 -9.05 -5.97 12.73
CA VAL A 128 -8.26 -6.24 13.93
C VAL A 128 -7.70 -7.65 13.83
N LYS A 129 -6.38 -7.75 13.79
CA LYS A 129 -5.64 -9.01 13.83
C LYS A 129 -5.05 -9.22 15.22
N ARG A 130 -4.75 -10.48 15.53
CA ARG A 130 -4.28 -10.93 16.84
C ARG A 130 -3.01 -11.74 16.65
N TYR A 131 -2.01 -11.43 17.46
CA TYR A 131 -0.74 -12.14 17.51
C TYR A 131 -0.51 -12.65 18.93
N HIS A 132 -0.09 -13.90 19.05
CA HIS A 132 0.07 -14.56 20.35
C HIS A 132 1.54 -14.63 20.75
N VAL A 133 1.85 -14.01 21.88
CA VAL A 133 3.19 -13.98 22.47
C VAL A 133 3.24 -14.96 23.64
N LYS A 134 3.96 -16.06 23.46
CA LYS A 134 4.09 -17.13 24.47
C LYS A 134 4.84 -16.65 25.71
N GLU A 135 6.05 -16.14 25.52
CA GLU A 135 6.94 -15.72 26.61
C GLU A 135 7.68 -14.44 26.25
N LYS A 136 8.27 -13.77 27.24
CA LYS A 136 9.01 -12.52 27.05
C LYS A 136 10.44 -12.80 26.58
N ASN A 137 10.81 -12.29 25.41
CA ASN A 137 12.18 -12.37 24.90
C ASN A 137 13.03 -11.19 25.38
N LYS A 138 13.75 -11.39 26.50
CA LYS A 138 14.56 -10.34 27.13
C LYS A 138 15.74 -9.87 26.29
N ASP A 139 16.34 -10.76 25.50
CA ASP A 139 17.54 -10.43 24.73
C ASP A 139 17.20 -9.58 23.51
N MET A 140 16.09 -9.89 22.84
CA MET A 140 15.51 -9.05 21.79
C MET A 140 15.17 -7.65 22.30
N LEU A 141 14.51 -7.55 23.46
CA LEU A 141 14.16 -6.26 24.06
C LEU A 141 15.40 -5.42 24.41
N LYS A 142 16.45 -6.03 24.97
CA LYS A 142 17.71 -5.32 25.23
C LYS A 142 18.38 -4.82 23.96
N ALA A 143 18.26 -5.55 22.86
CA ALA A 143 18.79 -5.11 21.57
C ALA A 143 17.95 -3.97 20.98
N LEU A 144 16.62 -4.03 21.08
CA LEU A 144 15.72 -2.96 20.65
C LEU A 144 15.89 -1.68 21.48
N GLU A 145 16.12 -1.77 22.79
CA GLU A 145 16.33 -0.58 23.62
C GLU A 145 17.58 0.22 23.20
N LYS A 146 18.58 -0.42 22.55
CA LYS A 146 19.74 0.28 21.99
C LYS A 146 19.42 1.07 20.72
N THR A 147 18.33 0.74 20.02
CA THR A 147 17.89 1.46 18.81
C THR A 147 16.93 2.60 19.14
N LYS A 148 16.59 2.79 20.42
CA LYS A 148 15.73 3.85 20.92
C LYS A 148 16.39 5.21 20.74
N VAL A 149 15.69 6.08 20.03
CA VAL A 149 16.04 7.48 19.84
C VAL A 149 14.92 8.32 20.45
N ALA A 150 15.29 9.18 21.40
CA ALA A 150 14.37 10.17 21.94
C ALA A 150 14.21 11.27 20.90
N ASP A 151 13.02 11.35 20.31
CA ASP A 151 12.76 12.24 19.19
C ASP A 151 12.41 13.65 19.68
N LYS A 152 13.40 14.35 20.26
CA LYS A 152 13.19 15.62 20.95
C LYS A 152 12.92 16.81 20.03
N GLU A 153 13.26 16.70 18.74
CA GLU A 153 13.21 17.81 17.78
C GLU A 153 12.17 17.61 16.66
N THR A 154 11.60 16.41 16.53
CA THR A 154 10.70 16.10 15.41
C THR A 154 9.28 16.59 15.67
N ASN A 155 8.80 17.42 14.75
CA ASN A 155 7.43 17.88 14.71
C ASN A 155 6.63 16.90 13.84
N LEU A 156 5.89 15.99 14.49
CA LEU A 156 5.07 14.96 13.83
C LEU A 156 4.08 15.54 12.81
N MET A 157 3.54 16.73 13.07
CA MET A 157 2.65 17.43 12.16
C MET A 157 3.38 17.85 10.87
N ASN A 158 4.58 18.41 10.99
CA ASN A 158 5.40 18.78 9.83
C ASN A 158 5.84 17.54 9.03
N GLU A 159 6.24 16.46 9.70
CA GLU A 159 6.61 15.21 9.02
C GLU A 159 5.44 14.67 8.19
N ARG A 160 4.24 14.63 8.78
CA ARG A 160 3.02 14.21 8.09
C ARG A 160 2.69 15.13 6.91
N ASP A 161 2.69 16.45 7.11
CA ASP A 161 2.36 17.41 6.05
C ASP A 161 3.34 17.33 4.89
N MET A 162 4.64 17.20 5.18
CA MET A 162 5.67 17.03 4.14
C MET A 162 5.47 15.71 3.38
N HIS A 163 5.20 14.62 4.10
CA HIS A 163 4.95 13.32 3.51
C HIS A 163 3.69 13.33 2.61
N GLU A 164 2.58 13.88 3.08
CA GLU A 164 1.34 13.99 2.30
C GLU A 164 1.53 14.87 1.06
N ARG A 165 2.23 16.01 1.17
CA ARG A 165 2.53 16.86 0.02
C ARG A 165 3.40 16.14 -1.01
N TRP A 166 4.40 15.39 -0.55
CA TRP A 166 5.25 14.59 -1.41
C TRP A 166 4.45 13.48 -2.11
N LEU A 167 3.64 12.71 -1.37
CA LEU A 167 2.77 11.68 -1.94
C LEU A 167 1.83 12.24 -3.01
N ARG A 168 1.14 13.36 -2.72
CA ARG A 168 0.26 14.02 -3.70
C ARG A 168 1.01 14.45 -4.96
N LYS A 169 2.26 14.90 -4.84
CA LYS A 169 3.08 15.27 -5.99
C LYS A 169 3.42 14.03 -6.84
N GLN A 170 3.80 12.91 -6.21
CA GLN A 170 4.12 11.68 -6.92
C GLN A 170 2.88 11.06 -7.58
N MET A 171 1.75 10.99 -6.86
CA MET A 171 0.49 10.51 -7.43
C MET A 171 0.04 11.31 -8.65
N ARG A 172 0.18 12.65 -8.62
CA ARG A 172 -0.09 13.51 -9.79
C ARG A 172 0.86 13.24 -10.96
N ALA A 173 2.10 12.85 -10.69
CA ALA A 173 3.05 12.48 -11.74
C ALA A 173 2.63 11.16 -12.39
N VAL A 174 2.27 10.16 -11.59
CA VAL A 174 1.74 8.87 -12.05
C VAL A 174 0.45 9.04 -12.87
N GLU A 175 -0.50 9.84 -12.38
CA GLU A 175 -1.77 10.10 -13.07
C GLU A 175 -1.55 10.72 -14.46
N LYS A 176 -0.59 11.65 -14.59
CA LYS A 176 -0.22 12.24 -15.89
C LYS A 176 0.42 11.23 -16.84
N LEU A 177 1.20 10.27 -16.33
CA LEU A 177 1.79 9.20 -17.15
C LEU A 177 0.70 8.28 -17.68
N ILE A 178 -0.20 7.82 -16.81
CA ILE A 178 -1.35 6.98 -17.18
C ILE A 178 -2.26 7.70 -18.19
N GLU A 179 -2.55 8.99 -17.97
CA GLU A 179 -3.37 9.77 -18.90
C GLU A 179 -2.71 9.94 -20.27
N LYS A 180 -1.38 10.04 -20.31
CA LYS A 180 -0.62 10.11 -21.57
C LYS A 180 -0.67 8.77 -22.31
N GLU A 181 -0.42 7.66 -21.62
CA GLU A 181 -0.48 6.31 -22.17
C GLU A 181 -1.88 5.99 -22.72
N ASN A 182 -2.94 6.30 -21.98
CA ASN A 182 -4.32 6.10 -22.43
C ASN A 182 -4.64 6.91 -23.70
N ARG A 183 -4.16 8.16 -23.78
CA ARG A 183 -4.33 8.99 -24.99
C ARG A 183 -3.61 8.42 -26.21
N GLU A 184 -2.42 7.87 -26.02
CA GLU A 184 -1.66 7.21 -27.10
C GLU A 184 -2.39 5.95 -27.59
N ILE A 185 -2.86 5.10 -26.67
CA ILE A 185 -3.65 3.90 -26.99
C ILE A 185 -4.96 4.24 -27.73
N GLU A 186 -5.67 5.29 -27.31
CA GLU A 186 -6.89 5.74 -28.00
C GLU A 186 -6.59 6.28 -29.40
N ALA A 187 -5.48 7.02 -29.57
CA ALA A 187 -5.04 7.53 -30.86
C ALA A 187 -4.61 6.39 -31.81
N ASP A 188 -3.95 5.34 -31.31
CA ASP A 188 -3.61 4.14 -32.08
C ASP A 188 -4.86 3.37 -32.50
N LYS A 189 -5.80 3.11 -31.57
CA LYS A 189 -7.09 2.49 -31.89
C LYS A 189 -7.88 3.27 -32.93
N ARG A 190 -7.83 4.61 -32.89
CA ARG A 190 -8.48 5.47 -33.88
C ARG A 190 -7.79 5.37 -35.25
N ARG A 191 -6.46 5.34 -35.29
CA ARG A 191 -5.68 5.15 -36.53
C ARG A 191 -5.95 3.79 -37.16
N GLU A 192 -6.01 2.72 -36.37
CA GLU A 192 -6.34 1.37 -36.86
C GLU A 192 -7.75 1.29 -37.44
N LYS A 193 -8.76 1.87 -36.76
CA LYS A 193 -10.13 1.94 -37.29
C LYS A 193 -10.18 2.70 -38.62
N GLN A 194 -9.53 3.86 -38.69
CA GLN A 194 -9.45 4.63 -39.93
C GLN A 194 -8.75 3.86 -41.05
N ALA A 195 -7.67 3.13 -40.76
CA ALA A 195 -6.99 2.31 -41.76
C ALA A 195 -7.89 1.18 -42.28
N ARG A 196 -8.63 0.49 -41.38
CA ARG A 196 -9.61 -0.55 -41.74
C ARG A 196 -10.73 0.02 -42.61
N ASP A 197 -11.31 1.16 -42.22
CA ASP A 197 -12.35 1.84 -42.98
C ASP A 197 -11.83 2.28 -44.36
N TYR A 198 -10.60 2.78 -44.45
CA TYR A 198 -9.99 3.20 -45.72
C TYR A 198 -9.70 2.02 -46.64
N THR A 199 -9.25 0.86 -46.13
CA THR A 199 -9.13 -0.38 -46.92
C THR A 199 -10.48 -0.88 -47.45
N VAL A 200 -11.58 -0.73 -46.71
CA VAL A 200 -12.92 -1.07 -47.20
C VAL A 200 -13.39 -0.12 -48.30
N THR A 201 -12.96 1.16 -48.24
CA THR A 201 -13.31 2.16 -49.26
C THR A 201 -12.47 2.02 -50.54
N TRP A 202 -11.31 1.36 -50.49
CA TRP A 202 -10.38 1.23 -51.61
C TRP A 202 -10.57 -0.06 -52.42
N ASP A 203 -11.77 -0.67 -52.43
CA ASP A 203 -12.02 -1.89 -53.20
C ASP A 203 -13.12 -1.80 -54.28
N CYS A 204 -13.75 -0.63 -54.48
CA CYS A 204 -14.80 -0.51 -55.50
C CYS A 204 -14.86 0.90 -56.11
N THR A 205 -13.95 1.32 -57.01
CA THR A 205 -14.28 2.39 -58.01
C THR A 205 -13.23 2.76 -59.05
N ASN A 206 -12.03 2.14 -59.11
CA ASN A 206 -11.03 2.50 -60.13
C ASN A 206 -10.85 1.44 -61.23
N TYR A 207 -11.96 0.98 -61.82
CA TYR A 207 -11.96 0.40 -63.17
C TYR A 207 -13.20 0.87 -63.96
N THR A 208 -13.04 1.99 -64.67
CA THR A 208 -13.80 2.36 -65.89
C THR A 208 -12.77 3.07 -66.77
N ASN A 209 -12.33 2.62 -67.95
CA ASN A 209 -13.04 2.08 -69.11
C ASN A 209 -12.02 1.46 -70.07
N LYS A 210 -12.26 0.22 -70.55
CA LYS A 210 -12.16 -0.20 -71.96
C LYS A 210 -12.45 -1.70 -72.08
N ASP A 211 -13.61 -2.00 -72.65
CA ASP A 211 -13.98 -3.17 -73.44
C ASP A 211 -13.35 -4.52 -73.06
N VAL A 212 -14.07 -5.33 -72.27
CA VAL A 212 -14.09 -6.79 -72.49
C VAL A 212 -15.52 -7.31 -72.27
N CYS A 213 -16.04 -7.90 -73.33
CA CYS A 213 -17.36 -8.52 -73.41
C CYS A 213 -17.51 -9.67 -72.40
N LEU A 214 -18.65 -9.70 -71.71
CA LEU A 214 -19.14 -10.86 -70.99
C LEU A 214 -19.32 -12.03 -71.97
N THR A 215 -18.47 -13.05 -71.85
CA THR A 215 -18.76 -14.38 -72.39
C THR A 215 -18.40 -15.44 -71.35
N GLY A 216 -19.38 -16.29 -71.04
CA GLY A 216 -19.10 -17.69 -70.72
C GLY A 216 -18.96 -18.10 -69.24
N THR A 217 -20.09 -18.56 -68.69
CA THR A 217 -20.23 -19.84 -67.95
C THR A 217 -19.53 -20.09 -66.61
N LYS A 218 -20.37 -20.17 -65.56
CA LYS A 218 -20.45 -21.22 -64.52
C LYS A 218 -19.13 -21.82 -63.97
N ASN A 219 -18.84 -21.60 -62.68
CA ASN A 219 -18.85 -22.64 -61.62
C ASN A 219 -18.02 -22.29 -60.37
N ASN A 220 -18.69 -22.43 -59.22
CA ASN A 220 -18.22 -22.96 -57.92
C ASN A 220 -17.44 -22.06 -56.92
N PRO A 221 -18.03 -21.71 -55.75
CA PRO A 221 -17.37 -21.01 -54.65
C PRO A 221 -16.68 -21.99 -53.67
N GLN A 222 -15.67 -22.73 -54.15
CA GLN A 222 -14.98 -23.72 -53.31
C GLN A 222 -13.51 -23.91 -53.68
N ALA A 223 -12.76 -22.81 -53.76
CA ALA A 223 -11.31 -22.81 -53.89
C ALA A 223 -10.72 -21.67 -53.05
N LEU A 224 -10.76 -21.82 -51.72
CA LEU A 224 -10.10 -20.88 -50.80
C LEU A 224 -9.65 -21.55 -49.49
N PHE A 225 -9.48 -22.87 -49.50
CA PHE A 225 -8.84 -23.64 -48.44
C PHE A 225 -8.19 -24.88 -49.05
N ASP A 226 -6.88 -24.83 -49.31
CA ASP A 226 -5.95 -25.98 -49.27
C ASP A 226 -4.50 -25.55 -49.66
N ASP A 227 -3.96 -24.55 -48.97
CA ASP A 227 -2.51 -24.24 -48.98
C ASP A 227 -1.89 -24.51 -47.60
N PHE A 228 -2.21 -25.67 -47.02
CA PHE A 228 -1.45 -26.29 -45.93
C PHE A 228 -1.39 -27.80 -46.16
N ILE A 229 -0.38 -28.24 -46.92
CA ILE A 229 0.57 -29.35 -46.67
C ILE A 229 1.57 -29.40 -47.82
#